data_AF-V9PPC4-F1
#
_entry.id   AF-V9PPC4-F1
#
_cell.length_a   1.000
_cell.length_b   1.000
_cell.length_c   1.000
_cell.angle_alpha   90.00
_cell.angle_beta   90.00
_cell.angle_gamma   90.00
#
_symmetry.space_group_name_H-M   'P 1'
#
loop_
_entity.id
_entity.type
_entity.pdbx_description
1 polymer ?
#
loop_
_entity_poly.entity_id
_entity_poly.type
_entity_poly.pdbx_seq_one_letter_code
_entity_poly.pdbx_strand_id
1 'polypeptide(L)'
;DDLMISSILVSDSIRIVYEALKNIVPQETDWNFPQNLTCSSLHVWKNGQAMLDALTNVSLTGISGDVSFTDDGAVTRISYDILNFKDDRFVNVGTWTKISQLQIDSSIQFLGGRTEVPSPFTNRLSGFHLRLGIVAEPPIAYLEPDCNDSEPECWYGLMPAIATKLANDLNFTFEYVYPTDHKYGGYDEKTDTWNGMIGDLLAGK
;
A
#
# COMPACT_ATOMS: atom_id res chain seq x y z
N ASP A 1 -15.27 18.41 15.13
CA ASP A 1 -14.74 17.09 15.53
C ASP A 1 -13.28 17.12 16.00
N ASP A 2 -12.33 17.77 15.32
CA ASP A 2 -10.93 17.86 15.79
C ASP A 2 -10.73 18.48 17.19
N LEU A 3 -11.55 19.48 17.54
CA LEU A 3 -11.53 20.10 18.87
C LEU A 3 -11.94 19.10 19.98
N MET A 4 -12.77 18.11 19.65
CA MET A 4 -13.19 17.09 20.62
C MET A 4 -12.11 16.04 20.81
N ILE A 5 -11.47 15.56 19.73
CA ILE A 5 -10.40 14.57 19.80
C ILE A 5 -9.18 15.12 20.57
N SER A 6 -8.75 16.34 20.24
CA SER A 6 -7.63 16.98 20.94
C SER A 6 -7.91 17.13 22.44
N SER A 7 -9.13 17.50 22.84
CA SER A 7 -9.51 17.60 24.25
C SER A 7 -9.47 16.26 24.99
N ILE A 8 -9.89 15.18 24.32
CA ILE A 8 -9.85 13.81 24.85
C ILE A 8 -8.41 13.38 25.08
N LEU A 9 -7.53 13.59 24.09
CA LEU A 9 -6.12 13.22 24.18
C LEU A 9 -5.38 14.01 25.26
N VAL A 10 -5.66 15.30 25.42
CA VAL A 10 -5.07 16.12 26.50
C VAL A 10 -5.54 15.62 27.87
N SER A 11 -6.83 15.30 28.03
CA SER A 11 -7.37 14.73 29.27
C SER A 11 -6.66 13.43 29.64
N ASP A 12 -6.50 12.52 28.69
CA ASP A 12 -5.82 11.25 28.92
C ASP A 12 -4.32 11.45 29.22
N SER A 13 -3.66 12.37 28.51
CA SER A 13 -2.26 12.74 28.76
C SER A 13 -2.02 13.24 30.19
N ILE A 14 -2.89 14.12 30.70
CA ILE A 14 -2.81 14.62 32.08
C ILE A 14 -2.94 13.46 33.08
N ARG A 15 -3.85 12.52 32.81
CA ARG A 15 -4.08 11.38 33.69
C ARG A 15 -2.91 10.41 33.72
N ILE A 16 -2.23 10.21 32.58
CA ILE A 16 -1.01 9.41 32.48
C ILE A 16 0.10 10.03 33.33
N VAL A 17 0.33 11.34 33.19
CA VAL A 17 1.34 12.07 33.98
C VAL A 17 1.01 12.00 35.48
N TYR A 18 -0.27 12.12 35.84
CA TYR A 18 -0.72 12.01 37.23
C TYR A 18 -0.43 10.62 37.82
N GLU A 19 -0.80 9.52 37.15
CA GLU A 19 -0.54 8.18 37.65
C GLU A 19 0.97 7.87 37.72
N ALA A 20 1.76 8.33 36.75
CA ALA A 20 3.22 8.20 36.79
C ALA A 20 3.81 8.89 38.03
N LEU A 21 3.48 10.17 38.26
CA LEU A 21 3.96 10.94 39.42
C LEU A 21 3.53 10.31 40.74
N LYS A 22 2.26 9.93 40.85
CA LYS A 22 1.69 9.29 42.03
C LYS A 22 2.41 7.99 42.39
N ASN A 23 2.89 7.24 41.39
CA ASN A 23 3.59 5.99 41.61
C ASN A 23 5.07 6.17 41.91
N ILE A 24 5.78 7.07 41.22
CA ILE A 24 7.25 7.19 41.33
C ILE A 24 7.72 8.04 42.52
N VAL A 25 7.03 9.14 42.82
CA VAL A 25 7.46 10.10 43.86
C VAL A 25 7.59 9.46 45.24
N PRO A 26 6.68 8.57 45.69
CA PRO A 26 6.81 7.91 46.99
C PRO A 26 7.86 6.79 47.03
N GLN A 27 8.25 6.25 45.86
CA GLN A 27 9.20 5.13 45.77
C GLN A 27 10.66 5.60 45.74
N GLU A 28 10.89 6.82 45.26
CA GLU A 28 12.22 7.41 45.18
C GLU A 28 12.61 8.14 46.47
N THR A 29 13.71 7.70 47.09
CA THR A 29 14.19 8.24 48.39
C THR A 29 14.83 9.63 48.28
N ASP A 30 15.33 10.00 47.10
CA ASP A 30 15.95 11.29 46.82
C ASP A 30 15.32 11.91 45.57
N TRP A 31 13.99 12.01 45.57
CA TRP A 31 13.24 12.61 44.47
C TRP A 31 13.47 14.13 44.40
N ASN A 32 13.95 14.62 43.26
CA ASN A 32 14.01 16.04 42.96
C ASN A 32 13.18 16.40 41.73
N PHE A 33 12.47 17.52 41.78
CA PHE A 33 11.77 18.05 40.60
C PHE A 33 12.73 18.69 39.59
N PRO A 34 12.34 18.79 38.31
CA PRO A 34 13.13 19.45 37.28
C PRO A 34 13.49 20.88 37.70
N GLN A 35 14.76 21.24 37.52
CA GLN A 35 15.24 22.61 37.79
C GLN A 35 15.11 23.48 36.53
N ASN A 36 15.22 24.80 36.71
CA ASN A 36 15.24 25.73 35.59
C ASN A 36 16.48 25.48 34.72
N LEU A 37 16.28 25.36 33.41
CA LEU A 37 17.34 25.09 32.44
C LEU A 37 17.60 26.33 31.58
N THR A 38 18.87 26.56 31.24
CA THR A 38 19.27 27.60 30.29
C THR A 38 19.94 26.95 29.09
N CYS A 39 19.77 27.50 27.89
CA CYS A 39 20.44 26.97 26.69
C CYS A 39 21.98 27.06 26.76
N SER A 40 22.52 27.84 27.70
CA SER A 40 23.95 28.02 27.95
C SER A 40 24.59 26.94 28.85
N SER A 41 23.80 26.13 29.56
CA SER A 41 24.33 25.11 30.47
C SER A 41 23.60 23.78 30.34
N LEU A 42 24.36 22.70 30.16
CA LEU A 42 23.83 21.34 30.09
C LEU A 42 23.70 20.77 31.50
N HIS A 43 22.49 20.83 32.07
CA HIS A 43 22.14 20.16 33.30
C HIS A 43 21.14 19.04 33.00
N VAL A 44 21.48 17.81 33.38
CA VAL A 44 20.61 16.64 33.22
C VAL A 44 19.80 16.46 34.50
N TRP A 45 18.49 16.26 34.36
CA TRP A 45 17.64 15.96 35.51
C TRP A 45 17.93 14.54 36.02
N LYS A 46 18.44 14.43 37.24
CA LYS A 46 18.82 13.16 37.89
C LYS A 46 17.70 12.11 37.86
N ASN A 47 16.48 12.46 38.27
CA ASN A 47 15.33 11.55 38.24
C ASN A 47 14.62 11.50 36.88
N GLY A 48 15.18 12.10 35.82
CA GLY A 48 14.54 12.15 34.51
C GLY A 48 14.32 10.78 33.87
N GLN A 49 15.30 9.88 33.98
CA GLN A 49 15.14 8.50 33.49
C GLN A 49 14.06 7.75 34.29
N ALA A 50 14.09 7.84 35.62
CA ALA A 50 13.09 7.20 36.47
C ALA A 50 11.67 7.72 36.18
N MET A 51 11.52 9.02 35.89
CA MET A 51 10.25 9.59 35.45
C MET A 51 9.82 9.07 34.08
N LEU A 52 10.75 8.98 33.12
CA LEU A 52 10.45 8.43 31.79
C LEU A 52 9.99 6.97 31.89
N ASP A 53 10.70 6.16 32.67
CA ASP A 53 10.34 4.75 32.92
C ASP A 53 8.98 4.65 33.63
N ALA A 54 8.68 5.56 34.57
CA ALA A 54 7.38 5.60 35.22
C ALA A 54 6.25 5.95 34.24
N LEU A 55 6.49 6.87 33.29
CA LEU A 55 5.54 7.27 32.25
C LEU A 55 5.26 6.12 31.26
N THR A 56 6.31 5.46 30.76
CA THR A 56 6.16 4.37 29.78
C THR A 56 5.57 3.10 30.39
N ASN A 57 5.71 2.88 31.70
CA ASN A 57 5.09 1.76 32.40
C ASN A 57 3.63 2.01 32.82
N VAL A 58 3.05 3.20 32.57
CA VAL A 58 1.63 3.45 32.86
C VAL A 58 0.76 2.63 31.90
N SER A 59 -0.21 1.92 32.48
CA SER A 59 -1.31 1.28 31.76
C SER A 59 -2.63 1.72 32.40
N LEU A 60 -3.48 2.39 31.63
CA LEU A 60 -4.78 2.86 32.10
C LEU A 60 -5.83 2.89 30.98
N THR A 61 -7.11 2.88 31.36
CA THR A 61 -8.22 3.12 30.43
C THR A 61 -8.62 4.59 30.49
N GLY A 62 -8.28 5.35 29.45
CA GLY A 62 -8.64 6.74 29.24
C GLY A 62 -9.98 6.89 28.53
N ILE A 63 -10.31 8.13 28.18
CA ILE A 63 -11.50 8.47 27.38
C ILE A 63 -11.33 7.99 25.93
N SER A 64 -10.10 8.03 25.40
CA SER A 64 -9.77 7.48 24.08
C SER A 64 -9.69 5.95 24.04
N GLY A 65 -9.85 5.27 25.19
CA GLY A 65 -9.70 3.83 25.34
C GLY A 65 -8.45 3.45 26.14
N ASP A 66 -8.02 2.20 26.00
CA ASP A 66 -6.86 1.68 26.74
C ASP A 66 -5.54 2.27 26.22
N VAL A 67 -4.79 2.92 27.10
CA VAL A 67 -3.47 3.50 26.83
C VAL A 67 -2.41 2.70 27.58
N SER A 68 -1.44 2.21 26.82
CA SER A 68 -0.20 1.60 27.31
C SER A 68 0.92 1.99 26.35
N PHE A 69 2.18 1.74 26.74
CA PHE A 69 3.33 2.07 25.91
C PHE A 69 4.20 0.85 25.60
N THR A 70 4.92 0.92 24.49
CA THR A 70 6.00 -0.01 24.10
C THR A 70 7.29 0.35 24.83
N ASP A 71 8.29 -0.54 24.75
CA ASP A 71 9.61 -0.34 25.37
C ASP A 71 10.33 0.93 24.84
N ASP A 72 10.03 1.37 23.62
CA ASP A 72 10.54 2.61 23.01
C ASP A 72 9.64 3.84 23.28
N GLY A 73 8.56 3.69 24.04
CA GLY A 73 7.69 4.78 24.48
C GLY A 73 6.56 5.16 23.52
N ALA A 74 6.29 4.36 22.49
CA ALA A 74 5.14 4.54 21.60
C ALA A 74 3.87 3.93 22.19
N VAL A 75 2.68 4.43 21.83
CA VAL A 75 1.42 3.88 22.35
C VAL A 75 1.14 2.50 21.74
N THR A 76 0.95 1.47 22.58
CA THR A 76 0.83 0.05 22.14
C THR A 76 -0.50 -0.30 21.47
N ARG A 77 -1.61 0.33 21.91
CA ARG A 77 -2.96 -0.03 21.45
C ARG A 77 -3.49 0.98 20.46
N ILE A 78 -3.05 0.83 19.22
CA ILE A 78 -3.63 1.54 18.10
C ILE A 78 -4.78 0.69 17.52
N SER A 79 -5.97 1.26 17.51
CA SER A 79 -7.15 0.72 16.85
C SER A 79 -7.54 1.66 15.72
N TYR A 80 -7.90 1.09 14.58
CA TYR A 80 -8.37 1.86 13.42
C TYR A 80 -9.77 1.42 13.05
N ASP A 81 -10.65 2.39 12.80
CA ASP A 81 -11.91 2.16 12.13
C ASP A 81 -11.69 2.08 10.61
N ILE A 82 -12.26 1.06 10.00
CA ILE A 82 -12.24 0.87 8.55
C ILE A 82 -13.51 1.51 8.01
N LEU A 83 -13.35 2.61 7.27
CA LEU A 83 -14.47 3.34 6.69
C LEU A 83 -14.61 3.00 5.20
N ASN A 84 -15.84 2.70 4.78
CA ASN A 84 -16.20 2.56 3.37
C ASN A 84 -17.05 3.75 2.94
N PHE A 85 -16.66 4.38 1.83
CA PHE A 85 -17.41 5.47 1.23
C PHE A 85 -18.51 4.91 0.33
N LYS A 86 -19.77 5.10 0.72
CA LYS A 86 -20.97 4.68 -0.04
C LYS A 86 -22.09 5.68 0.18
N ASP A 87 -22.94 5.88 -0.82
CA ASP A 87 -24.08 6.80 -0.76
C ASP A 87 -23.69 8.22 -0.27
N ASP A 88 -22.59 8.75 -0.79
CA ASP A 88 -22.01 10.06 -0.45
C ASP A 88 -21.66 10.26 1.04
N ARG A 89 -21.39 9.16 1.76
CA ARG A 89 -21.00 9.19 3.18
C ARG A 89 -19.99 8.10 3.53
N PHE A 90 -19.19 8.38 4.55
CA PHE A 90 -18.36 7.36 5.19
C PHE A 90 -19.21 6.54 6.17
N VAL A 91 -19.11 5.22 6.05
CA VAL A 91 -19.75 4.26 6.95
C VAL A 91 -18.66 3.36 7.52
N ASN A 92 -18.63 3.20 8.84
CA ASN A 92 -17.74 2.23 9.46
C ASN A 92 -18.18 0.81 9.06
N VAL A 93 -17.26 0.05 8.47
CA VAL A 93 -17.47 -1.32 8.00
C VAL A 93 -16.65 -2.35 8.75
N GLY A 94 -15.82 -1.93 9.70
CA GLY A 94 -14.97 -2.83 10.43
C GLY A 94 -13.93 -2.13 11.27
N THR A 95 -13.15 -2.92 11.99
CA THR A 95 -12.08 -2.43 12.86
C THR A 95 -10.80 -3.21 12.60
N TRP A 96 -9.67 -2.56 12.83
CA TRP A 96 -8.37 -3.22 12.87
C TRP A 96 -7.71 -2.95 14.21
N THR A 97 -7.16 -4.00 14.82
CA THR A 97 -6.25 -3.87 15.96
C THR A 97 -5.07 -4.81 15.77
N LYS A 98 -3.98 -4.55 16.51
CA LYS A 98 -2.81 -5.46 16.53
C LYS A 98 -3.16 -6.88 16.99
N ILE A 99 -4.19 -7.04 17.83
CA ILE A 99 -4.58 -8.33 18.43
C ILE A 99 -5.59 -9.06 17.54
N SER A 100 -6.68 -8.37 17.18
CA SER A 100 -7.80 -8.95 16.43
C SER A 100 -7.56 -8.99 14.91
N GLN A 101 -6.51 -8.32 14.42
CA GLN A 101 -6.31 -8.06 12.99
C GLN A 101 -7.53 -7.36 12.39
N LEU A 102 -7.71 -7.47 11.06
CA LEU A 102 -8.85 -6.90 10.36
C LEU A 102 -10.13 -7.69 10.69
N GLN A 103 -11.14 -6.99 11.19
CA GLN A 103 -12.49 -7.50 11.36
C GLN A 103 -13.45 -6.64 10.53
N ILE A 104 -14.22 -7.28 9.65
CA ILE A 104 -15.22 -6.60 8.80
C ILE A 104 -16.60 -6.96 9.35
N ASP A 105 -17.33 -5.95 9.79
CA ASP A 105 -18.60 -6.09 10.50
C ASP A 105 -19.81 -5.85 9.58
N SER A 106 -19.60 -5.26 8.40
CA SER A 106 -20.67 -5.03 7.43
C SER A 106 -20.20 -5.12 5.97
N SER A 107 -21.16 -5.18 5.05
CA SER A 107 -20.90 -5.29 3.62
C SER A 107 -20.14 -4.07 3.09
N ILE A 108 -19.03 -4.33 2.40
CA ILE A 108 -18.23 -3.32 1.69
C ILE A 108 -18.82 -3.12 0.29
N GLN A 109 -18.97 -1.87 -0.13
CA GLN A 109 -19.25 -1.51 -1.51
C GLN A 109 -17.96 -1.02 -2.18
N PHE A 110 -17.57 -1.70 -3.24
CA PHE A 110 -16.48 -1.34 -4.12
C PHE A 110 -16.96 -0.40 -5.24
N LEU A 111 -16.00 0.17 -5.95
CA LEU A 111 -16.26 1.00 -7.13
C LEU A 111 -17.16 0.27 -8.13
N GLY A 112 -18.07 1.03 -8.76
CA GLY A 112 -19.10 0.46 -9.63
C GLY A 112 -20.26 -0.22 -8.89
N GLY A 113 -20.40 0.02 -7.59
CA GLY A 113 -21.53 -0.44 -6.77
C GLY A 113 -21.51 -1.94 -6.43
N ARG A 114 -20.39 -2.61 -6.66
CA ARG A 114 -20.23 -4.05 -6.44
C ARG A 114 -19.95 -4.35 -4.98
N THR A 115 -20.49 -5.45 -4.46
CA THR A 115 -20.21 -5.92 -3.08
C THR A 115 -19.22 -7.07 -3.04
N GLU A 116 -18.95 -7.68 -4.19
CA GLU A 116 -17.95 -8.72 -4.33
C GLU A 116 -16.56 -8.10 -4.37
N VAL A 117 -15.61 -8.72 -3.66
CA VAL A 117 -14.20 -8.31 -3.69
C VAL A 117 -13.71 -8.38 -5.13
N PRO A 118 -13.23 -7.26 -5.71
CA PRO A 118 -12.70 -7.28 -7.07
C PRO A 118 -11.49 -8.22 -7.10
N SER A 119 -11.54 -9.23 -7.98
CA SER A 119 -10.35 -10.04 -8.21
C SER A 119 -9.37 -9.24 -9.08
N PRO A 120 -8.14 -8.96 -8.61
CA PRO A 120 -7.13 -8.31 -9.44
C PRO A 120 -6.71 -9.19 -10.63
N PHE A 121 -6.95 -10.51 -10.54
CA PHE A 121 -6.65 -11.48 -11.58
C PHE A 121 -7.90 -12.28 -11.89
N THR A 122 -8.48 -12.07 -13.07
CA THR A 122 -9.42 -13.03 -13.61
C THR A 122 -8.60 -14.09 -14.35
N ASN A 123 -8.86 -15.39 -14.11
CA ASN A 123 -8.33 -16.48 -14.94
C ASN A 123 -8.95 -16.49 -16.36
N ARG A 124 -9.37 -15.32 -16.84
CA ARG A 124 -10.10 -15.07 -18.07
C ARG A 124 -9.43 -13.88 -18.72
N LEU A 125 -9.11 -14.02 -20.01
CA LEU A 125 -8.63 -12.92 -20.86
C LEU A 125 -9.80 -12.08 -21.41
N SER A 126 -11.04 -12.47 -21.12
CA SER A 126 -12.21 -11.79 -21.66
C SER A 126 -12.29 -10.34 -21.19
N GLY A 127 -12.42 -9.42 -22.14
CA GLY A 127 -12.48 -7.98 -21.88
C GLY A 127 -11.12 -7.29 -21.69
N PHE A 128 -10.01 -8.01 -21.84
CA PHE A 128 -8.68 -7.41 -21.90
C PHE A 128 -8.34 -6.93 -23.31
N HIS A 129 -7.52 -5.89 -23.37
CA HIS A 129 -6.84 -5.45 -24.59
C HIS A 129 -5.36 -5.78 -24.46
N LEU A 130 -4.86 -6.69 -25.30
CA LEU A 130 -3.49 -7.20 -25.23
C LEU A 130 -2.61 -6.54 -26.29
N ARG A 131 -1.33 -6.37 -25.98
CA ARG A 131 -0.31 -5.85 -26.90
C ARG A 131 0.59 -7.02 -27.27
N LEU A 132 0.57 -7.45 -28.53
CA LEU A 132 1.25 -8.66 -28.98
C LEU A 132 2.49 -8.32 -29.79
N GLY A 133 3.66 -8.76 -29.34
CA GLY A 133 4.90 -8.65 -30.10
C GLY A 133 4.86 -9.50 -31.38
N ILE A 134 5.22 -8.92 -32.52
CA ILE A 134 5.32 -9.63 -33.80
C ILE A 134 6.54 -9.16 -34.59
N VAL A 135 7.13 -10.02 -35.41
CA VAL A 135 8.20 -9.67 -36.37
C VAL A 135 7.83 -10.28 -37.73
N ALA A 136 8.05 -9.54 -38.81
CA ALA A 136 7.82 -10.01 -40.17
C ALA A 136 8.84 -11.10 -40.55
N GLU A 137 8.38 -12.34 -40.67
CA GLU A 137 9.17 -13.48 -41.11
C GLU A 137 8.30 -14.42 -41.96
N PRO A 138 8.43 -14.36 -43.30
CA PRO A 138 7.78 -15.32 -44.19
C PRO A 138 8.21 -16.76 -43.89
N PRO A 139 7.30 -17.75 -43.76
CA PRO A 139 5.84 -17.68 -43.96
C PRO A 139 5.01 -17.51 -42.67
N ILE A 140 5.65 -17.23 -41.55
CA ILE A 140 5.05 -17.19 -40.21
C ILE A 140 4.19 -15.93 -40.05
N ALA A 141 4.71 -14.78 -40.49
CA ALA A 141 4.03 -13.49 -40.44
C ALA A 141 4.53 -12.57 -41.58
N TYR A 142 3.59 -11.90 -42.22
CA TYR A 142 3.78 -10.91 -43.26
C TYR A 142 3.10 -9.62 -42.85
N LEU A 143 3.74 -8.49 -43.12
CA LEU A 143 3.16 -7.15 -42.99
C LEU A 143 2.79 -6.65 -44.38
N GLU A 144 1.53 -6.22 -44.56
CA GLU A 144 1.07 -5.60 -45.79
C GLU A 144 1.82 -4.27 -46.02
N PRO A 145 2.33 -4.01 -47.24
CA PRO A 145 2.96 -2.73 -47.56
C PRO A 145 2.02 -1.55 -47.31
N ASP A 146 2.56 -0.44 -46.81
CA ASP A 146 1.82 0.81 -46.55
C ASP A 146 0.65 0.69 -45.57
N CYS A 147 0.63 -0.37 -44.74
CA CYS A 147 -0.37 -0.62 -43.71
C CYS A 147 0.20 -0.33 -42.31
N ASN A 148 -0.68 0.00 -41.36
CA ASN A 148 -0.30 0.29 -39.98
C ASN A 148 0.13 -0.97 -39.24
N ASP A 149 1.38 -1.05 -38.77
CA ASP A 149 1.96 -2.22 -38.12
C ASP A 149 1.30 -2.58 -36.78
N SER A 150 0.51 -1.68 -36.20
CA SER A 150 -0.23 -1.93 -34.96
C SER A 150 -1.59 -2.60 -35.22
N GLU A 151 -2.12 -2.51 -36.44
CA GLU A 151 -3.45 -3.01 -36.79
C GLU A 151 -3.41 -4.52 -37.11
N PRO A 152 -4.23 -5.36 -36.44
CA PRO A 152 -4.27 -6.79 -36.70
C PRO A 152 -4.58 -7.16 -38.16
N GLU A 153 -5.36 -6.33 -38.86
CA GLU A 153 -5.77 -6.56 -40.25
C GLU A 153 -4.61 -6.39 -41.25
N CYS A 154 -3.55 -5.68 -40.86
CA CYS A 154 -2.36 -5.45 -41.68
C CYS A 154 -1.37 -6.63 -41.67
N TRP A 155 -1.60 -7.63 -40.81
CA TRP A 155 -0.73 -8.78 -40.66
C TRP A 155 -1.42 -10.07 -41.12
N TYR A 156 -0.74 -10.85 -41.97
CA TYR A 156 -1.23 -12.15 -42.42
C TYR A 156 -0.15 -13.23 -42.31
N GLY A 157 -0.56 -14.49 -42.31
CA GLY A 157 0.33 -15.64 -42.10
C GLY A 157 -0.19 -16.58 -41.02
N LEU A 158 0.65 -17.52 -40.61
CA LEU A 158 0.27 -18.53 -39.62
C LEU A 158 0.01 -17.92 -38.23
N MET A 159 0.90 -17.07 -37.74
CA MET A 159 0.79 -16.50 -36.39
C MET A 159 -0.36 -15.49 -36.26
N PRO A 160 -0.58 -14.57 -37.22
CA PRO A 160 -1.75 -13.70 -37.19
C PRO A 160 -3.10 -14.45 -37.20
N ALA A 161 -3.19 -15.56 -37.95
CA ALA A 161 -4.38 -16.40 -37.96
C ALA A 161 -4.62 -17.08 -36.59
N ILE A 162 -3.57 -17.59 -35.95
CA ILE A 162 -3.65 -18.18 -34.61
C ILE A 162 -4.05 -17.12 -33.57
N ALA A 163 -3.43 -15.94 -33.61
CA ALA A 163 -3.74 -14.84 -32.69
C ALA A 163 -5.22 -14.43 -32.80
N THR A 164 -5.73 -14.27 -34.03
CA THR A 164 -7.14 -13.96 -34.29
C THR A 164 -8.07 -15.05 -33.78
N LYS A 165 -7.71 -16.34 -33.96
CA LYS A 165 -8.50 -17.46 -33.46
C LYS A 165 -8.56 -17.47 -31.93
N LEU A 166 -7.43 -17.25 -31.26
CA LEU A 166 -7.35 -17.15 -29.79
C LEU A 166 -8.14 -15.96 -29.26
N ALA A 167 -8.04 -14.79 -29.92
CA ALA A 167 -8.79 -13.59 -29.56
C ALA A 167 -10.30 -13.84 -29.57
N ASN A 168 -10.79 -14.52 -30.61
CA ASN A 168 -12.20 -14.89 -30.74
C ASN A 168 -12.63 -15.92 -29.69
N ASP A 169 -11.81 -16.96 -29.44
CA ASP A 169 -12.17 -18.04 -28.52
C ASP A 169 -12.11 -17.61 -27.04
N LEU A 170 -11.20 -16.69 -26.71
CA LEU A 170 -10.97 -16.21 -25.34
C LEU A 170 -11.59 -14.81 -25.08
N ASN A 171 -12.21 -14.22 -26.10
CA ASN A 171 -12.92 -12.94 -26.08
C ASN A 171 -12.07 -11.74 -25.60
N PHE A 172 -10.84 -11.64 -26.09
CA PHE A 172 -9.95 -10.49 -25.89
C PHE A 172 -9.76 -9.71 -27.18
N THR A 173 -9.37 -8.45 -27.06
CA THR A 173 -8.96 -7.61 -28.20
C THR A 173 -7.45 -7.42 -28.16
N PHE A 174 -6.82 -7.12 -29.28
CA PHE A 174 -5.37 -6.92 -29.31
C PHE A 174 -4.93 -5.94 -30.39
N GLU A 175 -3.74 -5.40 -30.20
CA GLU A 175 -2.94 -4.69 -31.20
C GLU A 175 -1.57 -5.36 -31.32
N TYR A 176 -0.91 -5.17 -32.45
CA TYR A 176 0.46 -5.63 -32.63
C TYR A 176 1.47 -4.59 -32.18
N VAL A 177 2.61 -5.06 -31.68
CA VAL A 177 3.78 -4.26 -31.37
C VAL A 177 4.92 -4.79 -32.23
N TYR A 178 5.30 -4.02 -33.24
CA TYR A 178 6.45 -4.33 -34.07
C TYR A 178 7.70 -3.66 -33.49
N PRO A 179 8.74 -4.42 -33.06
CA PRO A 179 9.92 -3.84 -32.45
C PRO A 179 10.59 -2.83 -33.39
N THR A 180 11.07 -1.72 -32.84
CA THR A 180 11.69 -0.63 -33.62
C THR A 180 12.94 -1.07 -34.39
N ASP A 181 13.67 -2.06 -33.87
CA ASP A 181 14.85 -2.63 -34.53
C ASP A 181 14.52 -3.84 -35.41
N HIS A 182 13.24 -4.23 -35.49
CA HIS A 182 12.69 -5.35 -36.24
C HIS A 182 13.32 -6.71 -35.92
N LYS A 183 13.86 -6.88 -34.70
CA LYS A 183 14.52 -8.10 -34.25
C LYS A 183 13.69 -8.85 -33.22
N TYR A 184 13.91 -10.16 -33.13
CA TYR A 184 13.41 -10.97 -32.02
C TYR A 184 14.02 -10.56 -30.68
N GLY A 185 15.34 -10.41 -30.66
CA GLY A 185 16.08 -9.98 -29.49
C GLY A 185 17.44 -10.65 -29.42
N GLY A 186 18.42 -9.87 -28.97
CA GLY A 186 19.78 -10.29 -28.70
C GLY A 186 20.23 -9.67 -27.40
N TYR A 187 20.86 -10.48 -26.57
CA TYR A 187 21.42 -10.05 -25.29
C TYR A 187 22.77 -9.36 -25.52
N ASP A 188 22.94 -8.21 -24.91
CA ASP A 188 24.20 -7.48 -24.89
C ASP A 188 24.86 -7.63 -23.51
N GLU A 189 25.91 -8.44 -23.44
CA GLU A 189 26.68 -8.70 -22.22
C GLU A 189 27.32 -7.45 -21.61
N LYS A 190 27.56 -6.40 -22.40
CA LYS A 190 28.19 -5.16 -21.91
C LYS A 190 27.19 -4.25 -21.21
N THR A 191 25.96 -4.20 -21.73
CA THR A 191 24.90 -3.36 -21.18
C THR A 191 23.97 -4.12 -20.24
N ASP A 192 24.06 -5.46 -20.22
CA ASP A 192 23.16 -6.36 -19.49
C ASP A 192 21.69 -6.17 -19.88
N THR A 193 21.44 -5.96 -21.17
CA THR A 193 20.10 -5.70 -21.70
C THR A 193 19.78 -6.53 -22.94
N TRP A 194 18.48 -6.75 -23.17
CA TRP A 194 17.95 -7.33 -24.40
C TRP A 194 17.43 -6.24 -25.33
N ASN A 195 17.65 -6.39 -26.63
CA ASN A 195 16.98 -5.60 -27.67
C ASN A 195 15.80 -6.37 -28.29
N GLY A 196 15.23 -5.85 -29.37
CA GLY A 196 14.13 -6.46 -30.09
C GLY A 196 12.88 -6.70 -29.27
N MET A 197 12.07 -7.65 -29.75
CA MET A 197 10.83 -8.07 -29.11
C MET A 197 11.03 -8.51 -27.65
N ILE A 198 12.13 -9.20 -27.33
CA ILE A 198 12.44 -9.61 -25.95
C ILE A 198 12.70 -8.37 -25.07
N GLY A 199 13.47 -7.41 -25.58
CA GLY A 199 13.73 -6.15 -24.89
C GLY A 199 12.45 -5.36 -24.63
N ASP A 200 11.59 -5.26 -25.64
CA ASP A 200 10.30 -4.59 -25.52
C ASP A 200 9.38 -5.30 -24.50
N LEU A 201 9.33 -6.63 -24.50
CA LEU A 201 8.57 -7.42 -23.53
C LEU A 201 9.06 -7.20 -22.09
N LEU A 202 10.38 -7.20 -21.88
CA LEU A 202 10.97 -6.94 -20.55
C LEU A 202 10.73 -5.51 -20.08
N ALA A 203 10.66 -4.55 -21.00
CA ALA A 203 10.32 -3.16 -20.71
C ALA A 203 8.82 -2.93 -20.46
N GLY A 204 7.97 -3.95 -20.63
CA GLY A 204 6.51 -3.83 -20.53
C GLY A 204 5.90 -2.97 -21.64
N LYS A 205 6.56 -2.92 -22.80
CA LYS A 205 6.04 -2.27 -24.00
C LYS A 205 5.04 -3.14 -24.74
#